data_AF-A0A3N5Q4P9-F1
#
_entry.id   AF-A0A3N5Q4P9-F1
#
_cell.length_a   1.000
_cell.length_b   1.000
_cell.length_c   1.000
_cell.angle_alpha   90.00
_cell.angle_beta   90.00
_cell.angle_gamma   90.00
#
_symmetry.space_group_name_H-M   'P 1'
#
loop_
_entity.id
_entity.type
_entity.pdbx_description
1 polymer ?
#
loop_
_entity_poly.entity_id
_entity_poly.type
_entity_poly.pdbx_seq_one_letter_code
_entity_poly.pdbx_strand_id
1 'polypeptide(L)'
;MFANNEIGTINDIKSIGQICKEKDILLHVDATQAVGKINFDIKELNIDFLSFTAHKLYGPKGIGALYVNGKNPKTKLSQIIFGGTQEDSIKPGTLNVPAIVGFGKAIELCDEEMTKDYHHTITLRDRFHKNIVSNLEGVFINGSIKERLPNNINFYVDGIRADKLMLELRDLAFSNSSACTSGSTKPSRILKAIGLTDEQALSSVRFGFGRFNTIDEIEYASQKFIDTVNKLRTKNQNKSHNN
;
A
#
# COMPACT_ATOMS: atom_id res chain seq x y z
N MET A 1 6.79 -7.19 6.24
CA MET A 1 6.17 -5.86 6.05
C MET A 1 5.13 -5.65 7.15
N PHE A 2 4.99 -4.43 7.67
CA PHE A 2 3.94 -4.09 8.63
C PHE A 2 2.57 -4.11 7.96
N ALA A 3 2.43 -3.41 6.84
CA ALA A 3 1.23 -3.39 6.02
C ALA A 3 1.60 -3.58 4.55
N ASN A 4 0.84 -4.39 3.83
CA ASN A 4 1.10 -4.70 2.44
C ASN A 4 0.77 -3.49 1.54
N ASN A 5 1.68 -3.15 0.62
CA ASN A 5 1.50 -2.00 -0.28
C ASN A 5 0.41 -2.20 -1.34
N GLU A 6 0.08 -3.43 -1.68
CA GLU A 6 -0.85 -3.79 -2.74
C GLU A 6 -2.25 -4.02 -2.20
N ILE A 7 -2.38 -4.94 -1.24
CA ILE A 7 -3.68 -5.34 -0.66
C ILE A 7 -3.98 -4.67 0.67
N GLY A 8 -3.10 -3.82 1.20
CA GLY A 8 -3.37 -3.02 2.41
C GLY A 8 -3.49 -3.81 3.71
N THR A 9 -3.42 -5.14 3.68
CA THR A 9 -3.54 -5.98 4.87
C THR A 9 -2.43 -5.68 5.87
N ILE A 10 -2.81 -5.54 7.13
CA ILE A 10 -1.92 -5.30 8.27
C ILE A 10 -1.56 -6.66 8.88
N ASN A 11 -0.26 -6.91 9.05
CA ASN A 11 0.23 -8.11 9.71
C ASN A 11 0.26 -7.92 11.23
N ASP A 12 0.09 -9.00 11.98
CA ASP A 12 0.24 -9.00 13.43
C ASP A 12 1.73 -8.96 13.84
N ILE A 13 2.32 -7.76 13.73
CA ILE A 13 3.73 -7.53 14.07
C ILE A 13 3.99 -7.75 15.56
N LYS A 14 2.98 -7.57 16.44
CA LYS A 14 3.13 -7.77 17.87
C LYS A 14 3.42 -9.24 18.19
N SER A 15 2.59 -10.15 17.65
CA SER A 15 2.80 -11.59 17.83
C SER A 15 4.09 -12.07 17.16
N ILE A 16 4.41 -11.57 15.96
CA ILE A 16 5.67 -11.91 15.27
C ILE A 16 6.88 -11.45 16.09
N GLY A 17 6.85 -10.22 16.61
CA GLY A 17 7.92 -9.67 17.44
C GLY A 17 8.12 -10.44 18.74
N GLN A 18 7.03 -10.89 19.38
CA GLN A 18 7.13 -11.76 20.54
C GLN A 18 7.83 -13.08 20.22
N ILE A 19 7.43 -13.76 19.14
CA ILE A 19 8.06 -15.03 18.72
C ILE A 19 9.55 -14.83 18.39
N CYS A 20 9.88 -13.76 17.65
CA CYS A 20 11.26 -13.43 17.30
C CYS A 20 12.10 -13.21 18.56
N LYS A 21 11.60 -12.44 19.53
CA LYS A 21 12.26 -12.20 20.80
C LYS A 21 12.46 -13.48 21.63
N GLU A 22 11.43 -14.32 21.74
CA GLU A 22 11.50 -15.60 22.46
C GLU A 22 12.54 -16.55 21.86
N LYS A 23 12.73 -16.48 20.53
CA LYS A 23 13.68 -17.31 19.79
C LYS A 23 15.02 -16.63 19.53
N ASP A 24 15.24 -15.43 20.06
CA ASP A 24 16.47 -14.66 19.88
C ASP A 24 16.82 -14.41 18.40
N ILE A 25 15.79 -14.16 17.58
CA ILE A 25 15.86 -13.87 16.15
C ILE A 25 15.66 -12.37 15.93
N LEU A 26 16.51 -11.76 15.10
CA LEU A 26 16.37 -10.35 14.71
C LEU A 26 15.14 -10.14 13.80
N LEU A 27 14.33 -9.12 14.11
CA LEU A 27 13.15 -8.77 13.34
C LEU A 27 13.34 -7.45 12.57
N HIS A 28 13.30 -7.56 11.24
CA HIS A 28 13.15 -6.41 10.34
C HIS A 28 11.70 -6.26 9.88
N VAL A 29 11.20 -5.02 9.94
CA VAL A 29 9.85 -4.66 9.50
C VAL A 29 9.90 -3.50 8.51
N ASP A 30 9.54 -3.76 7.25
CA ASP A 30 9.19 -2.68 6.32
C ASP A 30 7.84 -2.05 6.71
N ALA A 31 7.88 -0.81 7.21
CA ALA A 31 6.74 -0.03 7.65
C ALA A 31 6.43 1.15 6.71
N THR A 32 6.94 1.13 5.48
CA THR A 32 6.74 2.17 4.45
C THR A 32 5.29 2.59 4.27
N GLN A 33 4.35 1.65 4.41
CA GLN A 33 2.92 1.92 4.26
C GLN A 33 2.19 2.10 5.58
N ALA A 34 2.82 1.82 6.72
CA ALA A 34 2.19 1.87 8.05
C ALA A 34 2.50 3.19 8.80
N VAL A 35 3.76 3.65 8.75
CA VAL A 35 4.16 4.90 9.40
C VAL A 35 3.26 6.05 8.93
N GLY A 36 2.83 6.90 9.87
CA GLY A 36 1.97 8.06 9.63
C GLY A 36 0.55 7.73 9.15
N LYS A 37 0.13 6.45 9.22
CA LYS A 37 -1.23 6.03 8.85
C LYS A 37 -1.91 5.22 9.93
N ILE A 38 -1.16 4.49 10.74
CA ILE A 38 -1.69 3.73 11.88
C ILE A 38 -0.77 3.93 13.08
N ASN A 39 -1.38 3.97 14.27
CA ASN A 39 -0.66 4.09 15.53
C ASN A 39 0.00 2.77 15.91
N PHE A 40 1.28 2.82 16.27
CA PHE A 40 2.01 1.73 16.91
C PHE A 40 3.23 2.26 17.66
N ASP A 41 3.60 1.58 18.75
CA ASP A 41 4.87 1.84 19.45
C ASP A 41 5.89 0.75 19.12
N ILE A 42 7.01 1.13 18.52
CA ILE A 42 8.11 0.24 18.17
C ILE A 42 8.64 -0.49 19.43
N LYS A 43 8.61 0.16 20.60
CA LYS A 43 9.08 -0.44 21.87
C LYS A 43 8.22 -1.62 22.30
N GLU A 44 6.92 -1.60 22.00
CA GLU A 44 5.99 -2.68 22.33
C GLU A 44 6.05 -3.84 21.34
N LEU A 45 6.58 -3.59 20.14
CA LEU A 45 6.57 -4.55 19.03
C LEU A 45 7.84 -5.41 18.93
N ASN A 46 8.85 -5.19 19.78
CA ASN A 46 10.12 -5.92 19.76
C ASN A 46 10.79 -5.93 18.36
N ILE A 47 10.77 -4.80 17.67
CA ILE A 47 11.36 -4.64 16.34
C ILE A 47 12.83 -4.23 16.48
N ASP A 48 13.72 -4.88 15.74
CA ASP A 48 15.14 -4.55 15.70
C ASP A 48 15.48 -3.55 14.60
N PHE A 49 14.80 -3.66 13.47
CA PHE A 49 15.00 -2.80 12.32
C PHE A 49 13.66 -2.38 11.70
N LEU A 50 13.48 -1.11 11.36
CA LEU A 50 12.25 -0.62 10.72
C LEU A 50 12.54 0.33 9.56
N SER A 51 12.01 0.02 8.38
CA SER A 51 12.22 0.83 7.16
C SER A 51 11.00 1.67 6.81
N PHE A 52 11.23 2.92 6.40
CA PHE A 52 10.18 3.84 5.98
C PHE A 52 10.73 4.97 5.10
N THR A 53 9.84 5.70 4.42
CA THR A 53 10.21 6.72 3.41
C THR A 53 9.29 7.92 3.46
N ALA A 54 9.83 9.10 3.11
CA ALA A 54 9.12 10.36 3.18
C ALA A 54 7.98 10.47 2.16
N HIS A 55 8.15 9.99 0.93
CA HIS A 55 7.16 10.18 -0.13
C HIS A 55 5.85 9.41 0.05
N LYS A 56 5.77 8.52 1.05
CA LYS A 56 4.51 7.89 1.50
C LYS A 56 3.84 8.64 2.66
N LEU A 57 4.44 9.74 3.10
CA LEU A 57 4.03 10.64 4.18
C LEU A 57 3.87 12.08 3.66
N TYR A 58 3.64 12.24 2.36
CA TYR A 58 3.59 13.55 1.68
C TYR A 58 4.92 14.34 1.70
N GLY A 59 6.03 13.71 2.08
CA GLY A 59 7.37 14.29 2.01
C GLY A 59 8.07 14.12 0.65
N PRO A 60 9.32 14.59 0.51
CA PRO A 60 10.05 14.52 -0.75
C PRO A 60 10.39 13.08 -1.18
N LYS A 61 10.45 12.84 -2.49
CA LYS A 61 11.00 11.59 -3.06
C LYS A 61 12.53 11.56 -2.89
N GLY A 62 13.09 10.35 -2.87
CA GLY A 62 14.55 10.16 -2.80
C GLY A 62 15.15 10.20 -1.38
N ILE A 63 14.30 10.19 -0.33
CA ILE A 63 14.75 10.10 1.06
C ILE A 63 13.91 9.08 1.84
N GLY A 64 14.57 8.42 2.79
CA GLY A 64 13.99 7.45 3.69
C GLY A 64 14.92 7.19 4.86
N ALA A 65 14.47 6.37 5.80
CA ALA A 65 15.17 6.07 7.03
C ALA A 65 15.07 4.58 7.36
N LEU A 66 16.12 4.10 8.02
CA LEU A 66 16.18 2.80 8.67
C LEU A 66 16.34 3.07 10.16
N TYR A 67 15.32 2.74 10.94
CA TYR A 67 15.46 2.63 12.38
C TYR A 67 16.28 1.39 12.72
N VAL A 68 17.22 1.54 13.65
CA VAL A 68 18.05 0.48 14.21
C VAL A 68 17.92 0.52 15.73
N ASN A 69 17.54 -0.59 16.35
CA ASN A 69 17.41 -0.68 17.80
C ASN A 69 18.78 -0.73 18.49
N GLY A 70 19.37 0.44 18.77
CA GLY A 70 20.70 0.55 19.39
C GLY A 70 20.84 -0.06 20.79
N LYS A 71 19.74 -0.46 21.45
CA LYS A 71 19.80 -1.19 22.74
C LYS A 71 20.13 -2.67 22.56
N ASN A 72 19.89 -3.23 21.38
CA ASN A 72 20.20 -4.62 21.09
C ASN A 72 21.62 -4.71 20.50
N PRO A 73 22.61 -5.29 21.21
CA PRO A 73 23.99 -5.35 20.73
C PRO A 73 24.16 -6.15 19.43
N LYS A 74 23.15 -6.94 19.03
CA LYS A 74 23.14 -7.74 17.80
C LYS A 74 22.73 -6.97 16.56
N THR A 75 22.26 -5.71 16.67
CA THR A 75 21.80 -4.92 15.52
C THR A 75 22.93 -4.19 14.80
N LYS A 76 24.16 -4.72 14.86
CA LYS A 76 25.30 -4.15 14.13
C LYS A 76 25.15 -4.45 12.64
N LEU A 77 25.11 -3.41 11.83
CA LEU A 77 24.99 -3.51 10.38
C LEU A 77 26.36 -3.39 9.71
N SER A 78 26.57 -4.20 8.68
CA SER A 78 27.67 -3.97 7.73
C SER A 78 27.22 -2.98 6.66
N GLN A 79 28.11 -2.06 6.28
CA GLN A 79 27.85 -1.12 5.20
C GLN A 79 27.69 -1.87 3.86
N ILE A 80 26.73 -1.43 3.05
CA ILE A 80 26.54 -1.89 1.66
C ILE A 80 26.98 -0.84 0.63
N ILE A 81 27.19 0.40 1.09
CA ILE A 81 27.76 1.52 0.35
C ILE A 81 29.04 1.90 1.09
N PHE A 82 30.12 2.14 0.35
CA PHE A 82 31.43 2.45 0.90
C PHE A 82 31.79 3.92 0.63
N GLY A 83 32.48 4.56 1.57
CA GLY A 83 32.85 5.98 1.47
C GLY A 83 33.34 6.55 2.80
N GLY A 84 32.99 7.82 3.06
CA GLY A 84 33.28 8.50 4.34
C GLY A 84 32.50 7.95 5.54
N THR A 85 32.54 8.67 6.66
CA THR A 85 32.04 8.19 7.98
C THR A 85 30.63 8.69 8.35
N GLN A 86 29.86 9.23 7.39
CA GLN A 86 28.51 9.73 7.66
C GLN A 86 27.58 8.61 8.14
N GLU A 87 26.54 8.96 8.93
CA GLU A 87 25.58 8.02 9.53
C GLU A 87 26.29 6.87 10.25
N ASP A 88 27.22 7.22 11.15
CA ASP A 88 28.05 6.27 11.92
C ASP A 88 28.79 5.24 11.04
N SER A 89 29.20 5.67 9.83
CA SER A 89 29.85 4.82 8.81
C SER A 89 28.97 3.69 8.26
N ILE A 90 27.67 3.66 8.56
CA ILE A 90 26.71 2.66 8.07
C ILE A 90 26.19 3.05 6.67
N LYS A 91 26.06 4.35 6.42
CA LYS A 91 25.57 4.89 5.14
C LYS A 91 26.37 6.14 4.71
N PRO A 92 27.57 5.93 4.13
CA PRO A 92 28.43 7.01 3.66
C PRO A 92 27.79 7.92 2.60
N GLY A 93 28.29 9.15 2.51
CA GLY A 93 27.92 10.12 1.48
C GLY A 93 27.39 11.43 2.04
N THR A 94 27.49 12.52 1.27
CA THR A 94 26.97 13.83 1.68
C THR A 94 25.47 13.75 1.94
N LEU A 95 25.05 14.21 3.12
CA LEU A 95 23.65 14.19 3.53
C LEU A 95 22.83 15.15 2.66
N ASN A 96 21.71 14.68 2.12
CA ASN A 96 20.76 15.50 1.39
C ASN A 96 19.93 16.34 2.38
N VAL A 97 20.53 17.41 2.90
CA VAL A 97 19.94 18.26 3.96
C VAL A 97 18.52 18.74 3.61
N PRO A 98 18.22 19.27 2.41
CA PRO A 98 16.86 19.69 2.06
C PRO A 98 15.84 18.54 2.14
N ALA A 99 16.21 17.34 1.67
CA ALA A 99 15.33 16.18 1.73
C ALA A 99 15.15 15.67 3.17
N ILE A 100 16.20 15.72 4.01
CA ILE A 100 16.13 15.37 5.43
C ILE A 100 15.19 16.33 6.18
N VAL A 101 15.32 17.65 5.95
CA VAL A 101 14.44 18.66 6.55
C VAL A 101 12.98 18.45 6.10
N GLY A 102 12.76 18.24 4.79
CA GLY A 102 11.43 17.96 4.26
C GLY A 102 10.83 16.66 4.81
N PHE A 103 11.65 15.65 5.06
CA PHE A 103 11.21 14.40 5.70
C PHE A 103 10.85 14.63 7.17
N GLY A 104 11.67 15.35 7.93
CA GLY A 104 11.36 15.72 9.31
C GLY A 104 10.02 16.45 9.43
N LYS A 105 9.80 17.46 8.58
CA LYS A 105 8.53 18.20 8.57
C LYS A 105 7.34 17.33 8.15
N ALA A 106 7.53 16.40 7.22
CA ALA A 106 6.48 15.45 6.84
C ALA A 106 6.09 14.54 8.01
N ILE A 107 7.06 14.07 8.81
CA ILE A 107 6.77 13.26 10.02
C ILE A 107 6.02 14.09 11.05
N GLU A 108 6.45 15.32 11.32
CA GLU A 108 5.79 16.25 12.26
C GLU A 108 4.32 16.47 11.88
N LEU A 109 4.05 16.82 10.62
CA LEU A 109 2.67 17.01 10.13
C LEU A 109 1.86 15.70 10.13
N CYS A 110 2.50 14.57 9.85
CA CYS A 110 1.84 13.29 9.98
C CYS A 110 1.41 13.04 11.42
N ASP A 111 2.27 13.27 12.41
CA ASP A 111 1.94 13.06 13.83
C ASP A 111 0.74 13.92 14.27
N GLU A 112 0.72 15.20 13.87
CA GLU A 112 -0.37 16.13 14.15
C GLU A 112 -1.70 15.73 13.49
N GLU A 113 -1.66 15.29 12.22
CA GLU A 113 -2.86 15.07 11.42
C GLU A 113 -3.30 13.59 11.36
N MET A 114 -2.51 12.64 11.86
CA MET A 114 -2.70 11.19 11.61
C MET A 114 -4.10 10.70 11.96
N THR A 115 -4.64 11.09 13.12
CA THR A 115 -5.98 10.66 13.55
C THR A 115 -7.07 11.19 12.63
N LYS A 116 -6.96 12.46 12.22
CA LYS A 116 -7.88 13.09 11.27
C LYS A 116 -7.77 12.42 9.89
N ASP A 117 -6.56 12.23 9.39
CA ASP A 117 -6.29 11.57 8.12
C ASP A 117 -6.78 10.11 8.11
N TYR A 118 -6.63 9.39 9.22
CA TYR A 118 -7.17 8.04 9.40
C TYR A 118 -8.69 8.03 9.22
N HIS A 119 -9.41 8.86 9.97
CA HIS A 119 -10.88 8.93 9.90
C HIS A 119 -11.39 9.45 8.54
N HIS A 120 -10.67 10.39 7.94
CA HIS A 120 -10.98 10.87 6.59
C HIS A 120 -10.85 9.75 5.57
N THR A 121 -9.67 9.13 5.50
CA THR A 121 -9.38 8.12 4.47
C THR A 121 -10.19 6.84 4.64
N ILE A 122 -10.50 6.40 5.87
CA ILE A 122 -11.39 5.26 6.09
C ILE A 122 -12.81 5.56 5.62
N THR A 123 -13.31 6.78 5.86
CA THR A 123 -14.63 7.22 5.38
C THR A 123 -14.68 7.19 3.85
N LEU A 124 -13.66 7.73 3.17
CA LEU A 124 -13.57 7.70 1.72
C LEU A 124 -13.51 6.27 1.17
N ARG A 125 -12.66 5.42 1.76
CA ARG A 125 -12.50 4.02 1.37
C ARG A 125 -13.81 3.25 1.50
N ASP A 126 -14.46 3.35 2.64
CA ASP A 126 -15.67 2.60 2.95
C ASP A 126 -16.85 3.09 2.10
N ARG A 127 -16.91 4.40 1.83
CA ARG A 127 -17.88 4.99 0.90
C ARG A 127 -17.70 4.46 -0.52
N PHE A 128 -16.48 4.51 -1.05
CA PHE A 128 -16.15 3.94 -2.36
C PHE A 128 -16.54 2.47 -2.43
N HIS A 129 -16.10 1.68 -1.44
CA HIS A 129 -16.39 0.25 -1.36
C HIS A 129 -17.88 -0.03 -1.38
N LYS A 130 -18.65 0.65 -0.52
CA LYS A 130 -20.10 0.50 -0.41
C LYS A 130 -20.80 0.80 -1.74
N ASN A 131 -20.42 1.88 -2.41
CA ASN A 131 -21.00 2.22 -3.72
C ASN A 131 -20.74 1.12 -4.74
N ILE A 132 -19.52 0.58 -4.81
CA ILE A 132 -19.16 -0.50 -5.73
C ILE A 132 -19.98 -1.78 -5.45
N VAL A 133 -19.97 -2.30 -4.22
CA VAL A 133 -20.61 -3.60 -3.91
C VAL A 133 -22.14 -3.53 -3.90
N SER A 134 -22.72 -2.34 -3.76
CA SER A 134 -24.18 -2.16 -3.82
C SER A 134 -24.71 -2.12 -5.25
N ASN A 135 -23.84 -1.84 -6.24
CA ASN A 135 -24.24 -1.64 -7.64
C ASN A 135 -23.62 -2.64 -8.61
N LEU A 136 -22.65 -3.44 -8.16
CA LEU A 136 -21.99 -4.46 -8.97
C LEU A 136 -21.99 -5.81 -8.26
N GLU A 137 -22.45 -6.84 -8.97
CA GLU A 137 -22.27 -8.23 -8.56
C GLU A 137 -20.85 -8.72 -8.88
N GLY A 138 -20.41 -9.81 -8.25
CA GLY A 138 -19.12 -10.45 -8.55
C GLY A 138 -17.90 -9.61 -8.16
N VAL A 139 -18.02 -8.76 -7.14
CA VAL A 139 -16.92 -7.96 -6.57
C VAL A 139 -16.32 -8.70 -5.38
N PHE A 140 -15.01 -8.91 -5.37
CA PHE A 140 -14.33 -9.66 -4.33
C PHE A 140 -13.11 -8.90 -3.80
N ILE A 141 -13.06 -8.70 -2.49
CA ILE A 141 -11.97 -8.01 -1.81
C ILE A 141 -10.76 -8.94 -1.68
N ASN A 142 -9.59 -8.42 -2.04
CA ASN A 142 -8.32 -9.15 -1.94
C ASN A 142 -7.67 -8.88 -0.58
N GLY A 143 -7.66 -9.89 0.31
CA GLY A 143 -7.14 -9.79 1.68
C GLY A 143 -8.20 -9.36 2.71
N SER A 144 -7.79 -9.16 3.97
CA SER A 144 -8.72 -8.81 5.05
C SER A 144 -9.35 -7.44 4.86
N ILE A 145 -10.64 -7.28 5.12
CA ILE A 145 -11.32 -5.97 5.18
C ILE A 145 -11.15 -5.31 6.56
N LYS A 146 -11.05 -6.12 7.61
CA LYS A 146 -10.93 -5.67 9.01
C LYS A 146 -9.50 -5.20 9.32
N GLU A 147 -8.52 -6.05 9.02
CA GLU A 147 -7.10 -5.78 9.28
C GLU A 147 -6.47 -5.12 8.06
N ARG A 148 -6.82 -3.86 7.80
CA ARG A 148 -6.47 -3.14 6.57
C ARG A 148 -6.16 -1.68 6.83
N LEU A 149 -5.20 -1.14 6.08
CA LEU A 149 -4.93 0.29 6.04
C LEU A 149 -6.20 1.10 5.71
N PRO A 150 -6.41 2.25 6.37
CA PRO A 150 -7.61 3.05 6.20
C PRO A 150 -7.77 3.56 4.76
N ASN A 151 -6.67 3.69 4.04
CA ASN A 151 -6.60 4.38 2.77
C ASN A 151 -6.38 3.46 1.55
N ASN A 152 -6.49 2.14 1.73
CA ASN A 152 -6.27 1.16 0.67
C ASN A 152 -7.51 0.30 0.47
N ILE A 153 -7.88 0.06 -0.78
CA ILE A 153 -8.77 -1.05 -1.13
C ILE A 153 -8.25 -1.75 -2.38
N ASN A 154 -8.25 -3.08 -2.34
CA ASN A 154 -7.87 -3.92 -3.46
C ASN A 154 -8.93 -4.99 -3.66
N PHE A 155 -9.44 -5.12 -4.87
CA PHE A 155 -10.50 -6.04 -5.23
C PHE A 155 -10.41 -6.41 -6.70
N TYR A 156 -11.09 -7.47 -7.10
CA TYR A 156 -11.38 -7.74 -8.50
C TYR A 156 -12.88 -7.76 -8.75
N VAL A 157 -13.23 -7.56 -10.02
CA VAL A 157 -14.58 -7.77 -10.54
C VAL A 157 -14.51 -8.96 -11.48
N ASP A 158 -15.33 -9.98 -11.22
CA ASP A 158 -15.30 -11.21 -12.01
C ASP A 158 -15.62 -10.95 -13.49
N GLY A 159 -14.85 -11.61 -14.37
CA GLY A 159 -14.93 -11.45 -15.82
C GLY A 159 -14.45 -10.10 -16.39
N ILE A 160 -13.86 -9.21 -15.58
CA ILE A 160 -13.43 -7.87 -16.02
C ILE A 160 -11.94 -7.66 -15.79
N ARG A 161 -11.16 -7.66 -16.89
CA ARG A 161 -9.72 -7.42 -16.83
C ARG A 161 -9.38 -5.97 -16.46
N ALA A 162 -8.40 -5.80 -15.57
CA ALA A 162 -7.96 -4.49 -15.10
C ALA A 162 -7.31 -3.64 -16.21
N ASP A 163 -6.63 -4.25 -17.18
CA ASP A 163 -6.05 -3.56 -18.33
C ASP A 163 -7.11 -2.88 -19.21
N LYS A 164 -8.28 -3.49 -19.38
CA LYS A 164 -9.42 -2.90 -20.09
C LYS A 164 -10.05 -1.75 -19.31
N LEU A 165 -10.19 -1.90 -18.00
CA LEU A 165 -10.67 -0.81 -17.13
C LEU A 165 -9.77 0.42 -17.24
N MET A 166 -8.45 0.24 -17.17
CA MET A 166 -7.49 1.36 -17.28
C MET A 166 -7.56 2.09 -18.62
N LEU A 167 -7.92 1.40 -19.72
CA LEU A 167 -8.04 2.03 -21.04
C LEU A 167 -9.30 2.92 -21.16
N GLU A 168 -10.38 2.55 -20.47
CA GLU A 168 -11.67 3.27 -20.48
C GLU A 168 -11.72 4.36 -19.40
N LEU A 169 -11.05 4.17 -18.26
CA LEU A 169 -11.02 5.08 -17.10
C LEU A 169 -9.79 6.01 -17.10
N ARG A 170 -9.54 6.72 -18.21
CA ARG A 170 -8.30 7.51 -18.40
C ARG A 170 -8.14 8.71 -17.47
N ASP A 171 -9.24 9.18 -16.91
CA ASP A 171 -9.30 10.31 -15.98
C ASP A 171 -9.29 9.89 -14.50
N LEU A 172 -9.28 8.59 -14.22
CA LEU A 172 -9.07 8.07 -12.87
C LEU A 172 -7.67 7.47 -12.74
N ALA A 173 -6.92 7.97 -11.77
CA ALA A 173 -5.61 7.41 -11.43
C ALA A 173 -5.76 6.29 -10.40
N PHE A 174 -5.64 5.05 -10.85
CA PHE A 174 -5.57 3.86 -9.99
C PHE A 174 -4.53 2.87 -10.55
N SER A 175 -4.18 1.88 -9.75
CA SER A 175 -3.22 0.85 -10.16
C SER A 175 -3.92 -0.46 -10.42
N ASN A 176 -3.49 -1.18 -11.46
CA ASN A 176 -3.76 -2.60 -11.55
C ASN A 176 -2.75 -3.38 -10.69
N SER A 177 -3.14 -4.58 -10.27
CA SER A 177 -2.31 -5.48 -9.47
C SER A 177 -1.45 -6.37 -10.37
N SER A 178 -0.90 -5.83 -11.46
CA SER A 178 -0.03 -6.56 -12.38
C SER A 178 1.39 -6.02 -12.32
N ALA A 179 2.38 -6.91 -12.33
CA ALA A 179 3.78 -6.51 -12.33
C ALA A 179 4.18 -6.15 -13.77
N CYS A 180 4.08 -4.87 -14.14
CA CYS A 180 4.65 -4.37 -15.40
C CYS A 180 6.19 -4.36 -15.32
N THR A 181 6.80 -5.51 -15.51
CA THR A 181 8.23 -5.65 -15.80
C THR A 181 8.36 -6.29 -17.17
N SER A 182 8.99 -5.57 -18.11
CA SER A 182 9.39 -6.05 -19.45
C SER A 182 8.26 -6.68 -20.31
N GLY A 183 7.32 -5.86 -20.79
CA GLY A 183 6.49 -6.16 -21.97
C GLY A 183 5.44 -7.28 -21.85
N SER A 184 5.33 -7.97 -20.71
CA SER A 184 4.31 -9.00 -20.46
C SER A 184 3.52 -8.70 -19.19
N THR A 185 2.20 -8.72 -19.28
CA THR A 185 1.30 -8.52 -18.12
C THR A 185 1.27 -9.79 -17.29
N LYS A 186 2.13 -9.87 -16.27
CA LYS A 186 2.16 -11.01 -15.34
C LYS A 186 1.25 -10.76 -14.12
N PRO A 187 0.52 -11.78 -13.64
CA PRO A 187 -0.22 -11.72 -12.39
C PRO A 187 0.65 -11.29 -11.20
N SER A 188 0.10 -10.53 -10.26
CA SER A 188 0.81 -10.18 -9.03
C SER A 188 1.14 -11.41 -8.20
N ARG A 189 2.41 -11.50 -7.77
CA ARG A 189 2.86 -12.54 -6.84
C ARG A 189 2.14 -12.48 -5.49
N ILE A 190 1.72 -11.29 -5.03
CA ILE A 190 1.00 -11.12 -3.77
C ILE A 190 -0.39 -11.73 -3.89
N LEU A 191 -1.10 -11.44 -4.98
CA LEU A 191 -2.43 -11.99 -5.23
C LEU A 191 -2.39 -13.51 -5.43
N LYS A 192 -1.38 -14.01 -6.15
CA LYS A 192 -1.13 -15.46 -6.27
C LYS A 192 -0.86 -16.11 -4.91
N ALA A 193 -0.10 -15.45 -4.03
CA ALA A 193 0.23 -15.99 -2.71
C ALA A 193 -0.99 -16.14 -1.78
N ILE A 194 -2.04 -15.34 -1.99
CA ILE A 194 -3.31 -15.48 -1.26
C ILE A 194 -4.33 -16.38 -1.96
N GLY A 195 -3.92 -17.07 -3.04
CA GLY A 195 -4.71 -18.12 -3.69
C GLY A 195 -5.50 -17.70 -4.94
N LEU A 196 -5.35 -16.47 -5.44
CA LEU A 196 -6.06 -16.06 -6.66
C LEU A 196 -5.57 -16.83 -7.90
N THR A 197 -6.49 -17.09 -8.82
CA THR A 197 -6.14 -17.55 -10.18
C THR A 197 -5.46 -16.42 -10.95
N ASP A 198 -4.80 -16.76 -12.07
CA ASP A 198 -4.15 -15.76 -12.91
C ASP A 198 -5.17 -14.76 -13.47
N GLU A 199 -6.37 -15.23 -13.81
CA GLU A 199 -7.46 -14.39 -14.29
C GLU A 199 -7.93 -13.41 -13.20
N GLN A 200 -8.21 -13.89 -11.99
CA GLN A 200 -8.62 -13.03 -10.87
C GLN A 200 -7.56 -11.98 -10.54
N ALA A 201 -6.29 -12.38 -10.54
CA ALA A 201 -5.18 -11.47 -10.29
C ALA A 201 -5.03 -10.40 -11.39
N LEU A 202 -5.25 -10.76 -12.67
CA LEU A 202 -5.25 -9.82 -13.79
C LEU A 202 -6.50 -8.93 -13.84
N SER A 203 -7.57 -9.33 -13.15
CA SER A 203 -8.80 -8.54 -12.96
C SER A 203 -8.75 -7.65 -11.72
N SER A 204 -7.69 -7.72 -10.92
CA SER A 204 -7.58 -6.99 -9.67
C SER A 204 -7.08 -5.56 -9.84
N VAL A 205 -7.76 -4.63 -9.18
CA VAL A 205 -7.45 -3.20 -9.13
C VAL A 205 -7.24 -2.74 -7.69
N ARG A 206 -6.42 -1.71 -7.52
CA ARG A 206 -6.13 -1.07 -6.24
C ARG A 206 -6.40 0.42 -6.32
N PHE A 207 -7.28 0.88 -5.44
CA PHE A 207 -7.53 2.30 -5.18
C PHE A 207 -6.86 2.71 -3.87
N GLY A 208 -6.26 3.89 -3.90
CA GLY A 208 -5.60 4.51 -2.76
C GLY A 208 -6.22 5.88 -2.52
N PHE A 209 -6.47 6.20 -1.26
CA PHE A 209 -7.06 7.45 -0.82
C PHE A 209 -6.04 8.25 -0.02
N GLY A 210 -6.17 9.56 0.01
CA GLY A 210 -5.26 10.44 0.73
C GLY A 210 -5.95 11.66 1.32
N ARG A 211 -5.15 12.45 2.06
CA ARG A 211 -5.56 13.69 2.73
C ARG A 211 -6.37 14.64 1.85
N PHE A 212 -6.00 14.76 0.58
CA PHE A 212 -6.57 15.74 -0.33
C PHE A 212 -7.74 15.22 -1.16
N ASN A 213 -8.09 13.93 -1.07
CA ASN A 213 -9.26 13.44 -1.77
C ASN A 213 -10.54 13.95 -1.12
N THR A 214 -11.56 14.18 -1.94
CA THR A 214 -12.87 14.68 -1.48
C THR A 214 -13.96 13.63 -1.66
N ILE A 215 -15.08 13.78 -0.94
CA ILE A 215 -16.24 12.90 -1.11
C ILE A 215 -16.76 12.97 -2.56
N ASP A 216 -16.81 14.14 -3.17
CA ASP A 216 -17.28 14.31 -4.55
C ASP A 216 -16.40 13.55 -5.55
N GLU A 217 -15.08 13.55 -5.36
CA GLU A 217 -14.17 12.72 -6.16
C GLU A 217 -14.43 11.22 -5.99
N ILE A 218 -14.77 10.78 -4.78
CA ILE A 218 -15.12 9.38 -4.50
C ILE A 218 -16.43 8.98 -5.17
N GLU A 219 -17.46 9.82 -5.08
CA GLU A 219 -18.74 9.58 -5.74
C GLU A 219 -18.55 9.50 -7.26
N TYR A 220 -17.83 10.48 -7.84
CA TYR A 220 -17.49 10.49 -9.26
C TYR A 220 -16.72 9.23 -9.69
N ALA A 221 -15.65 8.88 -8.96
CA ALA A 221 -14.83 7.73 -9.27
C ALA A 221 -15.62 6.42 -9.18
N SER A 222 -16.44 6.25 -8.14
CA SER A 222 -17.25 5.05 -7.95
C SER A 222 -18.31 4.90 -9.05
N GLN A 223 -19.05 5.96 -9.37
CA GLN A 223 -20.06 5.94 -10.42
C GLN A 223 -19.44 5.62 -11.78
N LYS A 224 -18.34 6.30 -12.12
CA LYS A 224 -17.66 6.08 -13.39
C LYS A 224 -17.08 4.67 -13.53
N PHE A 225 -16.56 4.11 -12.43
CA PHE A 225 -16.11 2.73 -12.39
C PHE A 225 -17.27 1.75 -12.63
N ILE A 226 -18.41 1.94 -11.95
CA ILE A 226 -19.63 1.13 -12.10
C ILE A 226 -20.13 1.15 -13.55
N ASP A 227 -20.29 2.34 -14.13
CA ASP A 227 -20.77 2.51 -15.50
C ASP A 227 -19.85 1.80 -16.51
N THR A 228 -18.53 1.91 -16.30
CA THR A 228 -17.54 1.28 -17.16
C THR A 228 -17.56 -0.24 -17.05
N VAL A 229 -17.69 -0.78 -15.84
CA VAL A 229 -17.84 -2.23 -15.62
C VAL A 229 -19.09 -2.75 -16.35
N ASN A 230 -20.23 -2.09 -16.18
CA ASN A 230 -21.48 -2.49 -16.83
C ASN A 230 -21.37 -2.43 -18.36
N LYS A 231 -20.78 -1.36 -18.91
CA LYS A 231 -20.49 -1.23 -20.35
C LYS A 231 -19.62 -2.38 -20.87
N LEU A 232 -18.59 -2.78 -20.12
CA LEU A 232 -17.71 -3.89 -20.50
C LEU A 232 -18.43 -5.24 -20.43
N ARG A 233 -19.29 -5.46 -19.43
CA ARG A 233 -20.13 -6.67 -19.32
C ARG A 233 -21.05 -6.84 -20.52
N THR A 234 -21.77 -5.79 -20.92
CA THR A 234 -22.65 -5.82 -22.12
C THR A 234 -21.86 -6.13 -23.39
N LYS A 235 -20.68 -5.52 -23.57
CA LYS A 235 -19.82 -5.79 -24.73
C LYS A 235 -19.35 -7.26 -24.78
N ASN A 236 -19.05 -7.87 -23.63
CA ASN A 236 -18.63 -9.26 -23.56
C ASN A 236 -19.79 -10.22 -23.91
N GLN A 237 -21.00 -9.96 -23.40
CA GLN A 237 -22.19 -10.75 -23.72
C GLN A 237 -22.57 -10.72 -25.21
N ASN A 238 -22.43 -9.56 -25.86
CA ASN A 238 -22.71 -9.42 -27.29
C ASN A 238 -21.67 -10.15 -28.17
N LYS A 239 -20.43 -10.31 -27.69
CA LYS A 239 -19.41 -11.09 -28.39
C LYS A 239 -19.63 -12.60 -28.29
N SER A 240 -20.12 -13.08 -27.15
CA SER A 240 -20.43 -14.51 -26.96
C SER A 240 -21.69 -14.97 -27.70
N HIS A 241 -22.58 -14.07 -28.11
CA HIS A 241 -23.77 -14.41 -28.92
C HIS A 241 -23.51 -14.40 -30.44
N ASN A 242 -22.40 -13.81 -30.89
CA ASN A 242 -22.03 -13.70 -32.30
C ASN A 242 -20.97 -14.72 -32.75
N ASN A 243 -20.60 -15.66 -31.87
CA ASN A 243 -19.72 -16.80 -32.13
C ASN A 243 -20.48 -18.09 -31.84
#